data_AF-A0A6P2T1K5-F1
#
_entry.id   AF-A0A6P2T1K5-F1
#
_cell.length_a   1.000
_cell.length_b   1.000
_cell.length_c   1.000
_cell.angle_alpha   90.00
_cell.angle_beta   90.00
_cell.angle_gamma   90.00
#
_symmetry.space_group_name_H-M   'P 1'
#
loop_
_entity.id
_entity.type
_entity.pdbx_description
1 polymer ?
#
loop_
_entity_poly.entity_id
_entity_poly.type
_entity_poly.pdbx_seq_one_letter_code
_entity_poly.pdbx_strand_id
1 'polypeptide(L)'
;MAVREWARSDRRASWAVERADRQRISTLEAAFKLLGYSNEEAPIRAQVFYFHQIGYYAIGVRQTIAERRRNAPLYADIISGAEVMKRVRAGRVPAKGSKQKGKV
;
A
#
# COMPACT_ATOMS: atom_id res chain seq x y z
N MET A 1 -1.50 19.34 -6.19
CA MET A 1 -1.23 18.42 -7.32
C MET A 1 -0.86 19.23 -8.56
N ALA A 2 0.32 19.86 -8.61
CA ALA A 2 0.72 20.60 -9.83
C ALA A 2 1.19 19.63 -10.94
N VAL A 3 2.01 18.65 -10.56
CA VAL A 3 2.56 17.66 -11.51
C VAL A 3 1.49 16.71 -12.06
N ARG A 4 0.51 16.29 -11.25
CA ARG A 4 -0.60 15.44 -11.74
C ARG A 4 -1.61 16.21 -12.60
N GLU A 5 -1.77 17.50 -12.37
CA GLU A 5 -2.60 18.37 -13.21
C GLU A 5 -1.93 18.57 -14.57
N TRP A 6 -0.64 18.91 -14.57
CA TRP A 6 0.17 19.04 -15.79
C TRP A 6 0.26 17.71 -16.59
N ALA A 7 0.31 16.58 -15.90
CA ALA A 7 0.29 15.26 -16.54
C ALA A 7 -0.99 14.96 -17.34
N ARG A 8 -2.10 15.69 -17.14
CA ARG A 8 -3.30 15.49 -17.97
C ARG A 8 -3.15 16.05 -19.38
N SER A 9 -2.32 17.07 -19.58
CA SER A 9 -2.10 17.74 -20.86
C SER A 9 -0.75 17.41 -21.51
N ASP A 10 0.20 16.82 -20.77
CA ASP A 10 1.52 16.42 -21.27
C ASP A 10 1.74 14.89 -21.17
N ARG A 11 1.97 14.26 -22.34
CA ARG A 11 2.14 12.80 -22.46
C ARG A 11 3.40 12.27 -21.78
N ARG A 12 4.49 13.04 -21.74
CA ARG A 12 5.74 12.65 -21.07
C ARG A 12 5.58 12.73 -19.56
N ALA A 13 4.94 13.80 -19.07
CA ALA A 13 4.61 13.95 -17.66
C ALA A 13 3.66 12.84 -17.18
N SER A 14 2.65 12.50 -17.99
CA SER A 14 1.74 11.37 -17.72
C SER A 14 2.49 10.05 -17.55
N TRP A 15 3.39 9.71 -18.50
CA TRP A 15 4.19 8.49 -18.42
C TRP A 15 5.10 8.44 -17.19
N ALA A 16 5.73 9.57 -16.85
CA ALA A 16 6.59 9.66 -15.68
C ALA A 16 5.81 9.44 -14.36
N VAL A 17 4.62 10.05 -14.25
CA VAL A 17 3.72 9.86 -13.10
C VAL A 17 3.27 8.40 -13.01
N GLU A 18 2.84 7.82 -14.13
CA GLU A 18 2.36 6.45 -14.17
C GLU A 18 3.47 5.45 -13.78
N ARG A 19 4.68 5.62 -14.31
CA ARG A 19 5.83 4.79 -13.93
C ARG A 19 6.12 4.87 -12.44
N ALA A 20 6.09 6.07 -11.87
CA ALA A 20 6.32 6.26 -10.44
C ALA A 20 5.20 5.64 -9.58
N ASP A 21 3.95 5.70 -10.04
CA ASP A 21 2.80 5.06 -9.40
C ASP A 21 2.93 3.54 -9.42
N ARG A 22 3.26 2.94 -10.58
CA ARG A 22 3.49 1.50 -10.71
C ARG A 22 4.60 1.02 -9.78
N GLN A 23 5.71 1.76 -9.69
CA GLN A 23 6.81 1.40 -8.80
C GLN A 23 6.39 1.38 -7.33
N ARG A 24 5.61 2.37 -6.89
CA ARG A 24 5.12 2.44 -5.50
C ARG A 24 4.17 1.29 -5.17
N ILE A 25 3.23 1.01 -6.06
CA ILE A 25 2.29 -0.10 -5.89
C ILE A 25 3.04 -1.44 -5.83
N SER A 26 4.00 -1.66 -6.71
CA SER A 26 4.82 -2.89 -6.71
C SER A 26 5.61 -3.08 -5.41
N THR A 27 6.21 -2.01 -4.88
CA THR A 27 6.89 -2.06 -3.58
C THR A 27 5.93 -2.40 -2.43
N LEU A 28 4.73 -1.82 -2.42
CA LEU A 28 3.70 -2.12 -1.42
C LEU A 28 3.21 -3.56 -1.53
N GLU A 29 3.01 -4.07 -2.75
CA GLU A 29 2.62 -5.46 -2.98
C GLU A 29 3.66 -6.42 -2.40
N ALA A 30 4.95 -6.17 -2.66
CA ALA A 30 6.03 -6.97 -2.08
C ALA A 30 6.00 -6.94 -0.54
N ALA A 31 5.72 -5.79 0.07
CA ALA A 31 5.57 -5.67 1.51
C ALA A 31 4.38 -6.49 2.04
N PHE A 32 3.21 -6.45 1.38
CA PHE A 32 2.07 -7.28 1.79
C PHE A 32 2.32 -8.78 1.62
N LYS A 33 3.07 -9.19 0.59
CA LYS A 33 3.50 -10.61 0.45
C LYS A 33 4.42 -11.02 1.59
N LEU A 34 5.35 -10.16 2.01
CA LEU A 34 6.21 -10.42 3.18
C LEU A 34 5.42 -10.52 4.49
N LEU A 35 4.28 -9.83 4.58
CA LEU A 35 3.33 -9.94 5.69
C LEU A 35 2.49 -11.23 5.64
N GLY A 36 2.66 -12.08 4.63
CA GLY A 36 2.00 -13.38 4.51
C GLY A 36 0.70 -13.38 3.71
N TYR A 37 0.36 -12.28 3.04
CA TYR A 37 -0.81 -12.22 2.15
C TYR A 37 -0.60 -13.00 0.85
N SER A 38 -1.70 -13.52 0.29
CA SER A 38 -1.67 -14.28 -0.96
C SER A 38 -1.30 -13.39 -2.16
N ASN A 39 -0.93 -14.04 -3.28
CA ASN A 39 -0.68 -13.32 -4.53
C ASN A 39 -1.93 -12.63 -5.10
N GLU A 40 -3.13 -13.05 -4.68
CA GLU A 40 -4.40 -12.44 -5.09
C GLU A 40 -4.74 -11.23 -4.20
N GLU A 41 -4.46 -11.33 -2.90
CA GLU A 41 -4.83 -10.30 -1.92
C GLU A 41 -3.80 -9.17 -1.82
N ALA A 42 -2.50 -9.49 -1.91
CA ALA A 42 -1.44 -8.50 -1.78
C ALA A 42 -1.51 -7.34 -2.80
N PRO A 43 -1.80 -7.56 -4.10
CA PRO A 43 -1.96 -6.48 -5.07
C PRO A 43 -3.13 -5.55 -4.73
N ILE A 44 -4.26 -6.11 -4.28
CA ILE A 44 -5.44 -5.34 -3.90
C ILE A 44 -5.15 -4.48 -2.67
N ARG A 45 -4.50 -5.05 -1.65
CA ARG A 45 -4.08 -4.29 -0.46
C ARG A 45 -3.10 -3.16 -0.79
N ALA A 46 -2.16 -3.40 -1.69
CA ALA A 46 -1.24 -2.37 -2.17
C ALA A 46 -1.97 -1.20 -2.84
N GLN A 47 -2.97 -1.49 -3.68
CA GLN A 47 -3.81 -0.48 -4.31
C GLN A 47 -4.63 0.30 -3.29
N VAL A 48 -5.29 -0.38 -2.34
CA VAL A 48 -6.07 0.28 -1.27
C VAL A 48 -5.19 1.24 -0.47
N PHE A 49 -3.99 0.79 -0.06
CA PHE A 49 -3.04 1.64 0.65
C PHE A 49 -2.65 2.86 -0.20
N TYR A 50 -2.28 2.63 -1.46
CA TYR A 50 -1.77 3.68 -2.34
C TYR A 50 -2.84 4.73 -2.67
N PHE A 51 -4.04 4.28 -3.03
CA PHE A 51 -5.14 5.17 -3.41
C PHE A 51 -5.70 5.94 -2.22
N HIS A 52 -5.65 5.37 -1.01
CA HIS A 52 -5.92 6.13 0.21
C HIS A 52 -4.97 7.34 0.35
N GLN A 53 -3.65 7.14 0.16
CA GLN A 53 -2.65 8.21 0.24
C GLN A 53 -2.81 9.24 -0.89
N ILE A 54 -3.04 8.78 -2.12
CA ILE A 54 -3.29 9.68 -3.26
C ILE A 54 -4.60 10.46 -3.09
N GLY A 55 -5.63 9.84 -2.50
CA GLY A 55 -6.90 10.46 -2.20
C GLY A 55 -6.76 11.70 -1.32
N TYR A 56 -5.89 11.66 -0.31
CA TYR A 56 -5.62 12.82 0.56
C TYR A 56 -5.09 14.00 -0.25
N TYR A 57 -4.14 13.74 -1.15
CA TYR A 57 -3.60 14.78 -2.03
C TYR A 57 -4.63 15.27 -3.06
N ALA A 58 -5.53 14.40 -3.53
CA ALA A 58 -6.54 14.73 -4.52
C ALA A 58 -7.62 15.67 -3.95
N ILE A 59 -8.08 15.42 -2.72
CA ILE A 59 -9.11 16.22 -2.06
C ILE A 59 -8.54 17.39 -1.23
N GLY A 60 -7.23 17.60 -1.27
CA GLY A 60 -6.58 18.73 -0.60
C GLY A 60 -6.39 18.58 0.91
N VAL A 61 -6.49 17.36 1.46
CA VAL A 61 -6.16 17.11 2.87
C VAL A 61 -4.67 17.40 3.11
N ARG A 62 -4.41 18.31 4.05
CA ARG A 62 -3.05 18.65 4.49
C ARG A 62 -2.77 18.01 5.84
N GLN A 63 -1.73 17.20 5.89
CA GLN A 63 -1.19 16.67 7.13
C GLN A 63 0.26 17.10 7.27
N THR A 64 0.61 17.57 8.46
CA THR A 64 1.99 17.81 8.86
C THR A 64 2.78 16.50 8.93
N ILE A 65 4.10 16.58 8.85
CA ILE A 65 4.97 15.42 9.02
C ILE A 65 4.77 14.78 10.41
N ALA A 66 4.53 15.60 11.43
CA ALA A 66 4.28 15.14 12.80
C ALA A 66 3.00 14.31 12.88
N GLU A 67 1.89 14.76 12.29
CA GLU A 67 0.63 14.01 12.24
C GLU A 67 0.79 12.70 11.47
N ARG A 68 1.47 12.73 10.32
CA ARG A 68 1.74 11.51 9.55
C ARG A 68 2.54 10.49 10.35
N ARG A 69 3.60 10.93 11.04
CA ARG A 69 4.41 10.04 11.89
C ARG A 69 3.61 9.46 13.04
N ARG A 70 2.80 10.28 13.72
CA ARG A 70 1.95 9.85 14.82
C ARG A 70 0.91 8.82 14.37
N ASN A 71 0.30 9.03 13.21
CA ASN A 71 -0.79 8.17 12.71
C ASN A 71 -0.27 6.95 11.92
N ALA A 72 0.99 6.95 11.45
CA ALA A 72 1.54 5.87 10.64
C ALA A 72 1.36 4.46 11.24
N PRO A 73 1.57 4.23 12.56
CA PRO A 73 1.34 2.91 13.16
C PRO A 73 -0.13 2.48 13.08
N LEU A 74 -1.08 3.40 13.23
CA LEU A 74 -2.52 3.10 13.17
C LEU A 74 -2.95 2.78 11.74
N TYR A 75 -2.47 3.53 10.75
CA TYR A 75 -2.73 3.20 9.34
C TYR A 75 -2.13 1.85 8.96
N ALA A 76 -0.90 1.56 9.41
CA ALA A 76 -0.29 0.26 9.21
C ALA A 76 -1.14 -0.85 9.84
N ASP A 77 -1.68 -0.62 11.04
CA ASP A 77 -2.52 -1.58 11.74
C ASP A 77 -3.84 -1.87 10.99
N ILE A 78 -4.54 -0.82 10.59
CA ILE A 78 -5.82 -0.89 9.90
C ILE A 78 -5.68 -1.50 8.51
N ILE A 79 -4.70 -1.03 7.73
CA ILE A 79 -4.56 -1.44 6.33
C ILE A 79 -3.92 -2.84 6.23
N SER A 80 -3.05 -3.20 7.17
CA SER A 80 -2.42 -4.53 7.23
C SER A 80 -3.24 -5.55 8.01
N GLY A 81 -4.42 -5.20 8.54
CA GLY A 81 -5.31 -6.14 9.22
C GLY A 81 -4.87 -6.56 10.64
N ALA A 82 -5.84 -6.66 11.54
CA ALA A 82 -5.62 -6.91 12.96
C ALA A 82 -4.89 -8.23 13.27
N GLU A 83 -5.19 -9.31 12.53
CA GLU A 83 -4.60 -10.63 12.78
C GLU A 83 -3.12 -10.70 12.37
N VAL A 84 -2.74 -10.10 11.24
CA VAL A 84 -1.33 -10.02 10.82
C VAL A 84 -0.55 -9.16 11.80
N MET A 85 -1.12 -8.05 12.25
CA MET A 85 -0.46 -7.14 13.19
C MET A 85 -0.31 -7.74 14.58
N LYS A 86 -1.28 -8.53 15.05
CA LYS A 86 -1.16 -9.34 16.26
C LYS A 86 0.04 -10.30 16.18
N ARG A 87 0.26 -10.93 15.02
CA ARG A 87 1.39 -11.84 14.78
C ARG A 87 2.73 -11.11 14.73
N VAL A 88 2.79 -9.99 14.02
CA VAL A 88 3.99 -9.12 13.95
C VAL A 88 4.38 -8.60 15.34
N ARG A 89 3.41 -8.08 16.11
CA ARG A 89 3.64 -7.60 17.49
C ARG A 89 4.04 -8.71 18.45
N ALA A 90 3.55 -9.93 18.23
CA ALA A 90 3.96 -11.11 18.98
C ALA A 90 5.32 -11.69 18.54
N GLY A 91 6.06 -11.01 17.66
CA GLY A 91 7.36 -11.47 17.15
C GLY A 91 7.28 -12.68 16.20
N ARG A 92 6.08 -13.10 15.81
CA ARG A 92 5.85 -14.19 14.86
C ARG A 92 5.56 -13.61 13.49
N VAL A 93 6.62 -13.26 12.76
CA VAL A 93 6.50 -13.03 11.32
C VAL A 93 6.08 -14.36 10.66
N PRO A 94 5.06 -14.39 9.79
CA PRO A 94 4.62 -15.65 9.20
C PRO A 94 5.72 -16.26 8.33
N ALA A 95 6.08 -17.50 8.63
CA ALA A 95 6.90 -18.33 7.75
C ALA A 95 6.11 -18.68 6.47
N LYS A 96 6.82 -18.71 5.33
CA LYS A 96 6.28 -18.89 3.97
C LYS A 96 5.24 -20.02 3.85
N GLY A 97 4.06 -19.65 3.37
CA GLY A 97 3.22 -20.37 2.40
C GLY A 97 2.89 -21.84 2.66
N SER A 98 1.75 -22.10 3.30
CA SER A 98 1.04 -23.36 3.09
C SER A 98 0.16 -23.24 1.84
N LYS A 99 0.61 -23.87 0.75
CA LYS A 99 -0.28 -24.23 -0.37
C LYS A 99 -1.48 -24.96 0.23
N GLN A 100 -2.68 -24.42 0.02
CA GLN A 100 -3.92 -25.12 0.30
C GLN A 100 -4.01 -26.29 -0.68
N LYS A 101 -3.60 -27.49 -0.24
CA LYS A 101 -3.82 -28.71 -1.00
C LYS A 101 -5.33 -28.95 -1.04
N GLY A 102 -5.82 -29.11 -2.27
CA GLY A 102 -7.22 -29.35 -2.58
C GLY A 102 -7.78 -30.56 -1.86
N LYS A 103 -9.07 -30.46 -1.56
CA LYS A 103 -9.91 -31.56 -1.12
C LYS A 103 -10.76 -31.96 -2.33
N VAL A 104 -10.40 -33.07 -2.97
CA VAL A 104 -11.28 -33.92 -3.78
C VAL A 104 -11.04 -35.34 -3.30
#